data_AF-A0A965BT37-F1
#
_entry.id   AF-A0A965BT37-F1
#
_cell.length_a   1.000
_cell.length_b   1.000
_cell.length_c   1.000
_cell.angle_alpha   90.00
_cell.angle_beta   90.00
_cell.angle_gamma   90.00
#
_symmetry.space_group_name_H-M   'P 1'
#
loop_
_entity.id
_entity.type
_entity.pdbx_description
1 polymer ?
#
loop_
_entity_poly.entity_id
_entity_poly.type
_entity_poly.pdbx_seq_one_letter_code
_entity_poly.pdbx_strand_id
1 'polypeptide(L)'
;MTATPTAITPQPGFDKAAAALALAHFSDKGEAERSFAASAEGATILEALGGHSPYLADLAVRESATLLFMAERGADDAFARTIDPLLRLDPATPRPALATLLRKAKRQGALVAALADIRGLWGLDRVTGALSELAELSIDTACAHLLRDAAARGDLRHTGGAKTDAKSIGRQSGLVILGMGKLGARELNYSSDVDLMVLYDPAAVPDPDRAQGIFVRIARDLVRLMEERTAEGYVFRTDLRLRPDPAATPLAVSIPAAIAYYESMGQNWERAAMIKARPVAADRAAGDAFLREIRPFVWRRYLDFAAVADIHSIKRQIHAHKGAKGAHDTVQLAGHDVKLGRGGIREIEFTAQVLQLIWGGRDPALRDPTTLGALSALAGAGKI
;
A
#
# COMPACT_ATOMS: atom_id res chain seq x y z
N MET A 1 4.93 32.86 -5.86
CA MET A 1 4.47 32.75 -7.27
C MET A 1 3.41 31.69 -7.31
N THR A 2 2.14 32.11 -7.35
CA THR A 2 0.99 31.21 -7.46
C THR A 2 1.03 30.54 -8.83
N ALA A 3 1.32 29.24 -8.85
CA ALA A 3 1.22 28.45 -10.07
C ALA A 3 -0.22 28.54 -10.60
N THR A 4 -0.37 29.01 -11.84
CA THR A 4 -1.63 29.00 -12.56
C THR A 4 -2.17 27.57 -12.57
N PRO A 5 -3.47 27.32 -12.30
CA PRO A 5 -4.00 25.96 -12.35
C PRO A 5 -3.81 25.43 -13.78
N THR A 6 -3.03 24.35 -13.91
CA THR A 6 -2.89 23.64 -15.19
C THR A 6 -4.29 23.22 -15.62
N ALA A 7 -4.79 23.81 -16.71
CA ALA A 7 -6.13 23.53 -17.20
C ALA A 7 -6.24 22.03 -17.49
N ILE A 8 -7.18 21.35 -16.82
CA ILE A 8 -7.51 19.95 -17.12
C ILE A 8 -8.32 19.98 -18.42
N THR A 9 -7.63 20.01 -19.56
CA THR A 9 -8.29 20.08 -20.87
C THR A 9 -8.86 18.71 -21.25
N PRO A 10 -10.04 18.65 -21.89
CA PRO A 10 -10.62 17.40 -22.38
C PRO A 10 -9.65 16.65 -23.31
N GLN A 11 -9.23 15.47 -22.90
CA GLN A 11 -8.38 14.55 -23.67
C GLN A 11 -9.23 13.51 -24.43
N PRO A 12 -8.66 12.75 -25.40
CA PRO A 12 -9.38 11.66 -26.06
C PRO A 12 -10.05 10.71 -25.05
N GLY A 13 -11.33 10.38 -25.28
CA GLY A 13 -12.14 9.59 -24.35
C GLY A 13 -12.97 10.41 -23.34
N PHE A 14 -13.01 11.74 -23.48
CA PHE A 14 -13.89 12.61 -22.69
C PHE A 14 -15.37 12.38 -23.02
N ASP A 15 -16.16 12.01 -22.01
CA ASP A 15 -17.61 11.85 -22.10
C ASP A 15 -18.34 13.12 -21.61
N LYS A 16 -18.86 13.90 -22.56
CA LYS A 16 -19.62 15.13 -22.28
C LYS A 16 -20.90 14.87 -21.48
N ALA A 17 -21.58 13.75 -21.72
CA ALA A 17 -22.81 13.44 -21.02
C ALA A 17 -22.52 13.07 -19.57
N ALA A 18 -21.48 12.27 -19.33
CA ALA A 18 -21.02 11.94 -17.99
C ALA A 18 -20.53 13.18 -17.21
N ALA A 19 -19.82 14.10 -17.87
CA ALA A 19 -19.44 15.39 -17.31
C ALA A 19 -20.65 16.21 -16.83
N ALA A 20 -21.67 16.36 -17.69
CA ALA A 20 -22.90 17.09 -17.35
C ALA A 20 -23.67 16.43 -16.19
N LEU A 21 -23.75 15.09 -16.17
CA LEU A 21 -24.39 14.34 -15.08
C LEU A 21 -23.65 14.52 -13.75
N ALA A 22 -22.32 14.48 -13.75
CA ALA A 22 -21.52 14.69 -12.55
C ALA A 22 -21.76 16.09 -11.95
N LEU A 23 -21.81 17.12 -12.81
CA LEU A 23 -22.08 18.50 -12.40
C LEU A 23 -23.49 18.68 -11.83
N ALA A 24 -24.49 18.07 -12.46
CA ALA A 24 -25.88 18.08 -11.97
C ALA A 24 -26.00 17.39 -10.61
N HIS A 25 -25.53 16.15 -10.49
CA HIS A 25 -25.57 15.39 -9.24
C HIS A 25 -24.81 16.07 -8.09
N PHE A 26 -23.70 16.75 -8.40
CA PHE A 26 -22.96 17.52 -7.41
C PHE A 26 -23.78 18.75 -6.96
N SER A 27 -24.34 19.50 -7.91
CA SER A 27 -25.17 20.69 -7.65
C SER A 27 -26.43 20.36 -6.82
N ASP A 28 -26.99 19.17 -6.96
CA ASP A 28 -28.17 18.76 -6.20
C ASP A 28 -27.89 18.52 -4.70
N LYS A 29 -26.61 18.44 -4.29
CA LYS A 29 -26.23 18.17 -2.89
C LYS A 29 -26.56 19.31 -1.92
N GLY A 30 -26.41 20.56 -2.34
CA GLY A 30 -26.46 21.68 -1.41
C GLY A 30 -26.09 23.02 -2.04
N GLU A 31 -26.28 24.10 -1.27
CA GLU A 31 -25.99 25.46 -1.74
C GLU A 31 -24.49 25.69 -1.97
N ALA A 32 -23.64 25.16 -1.08
CA ALA A 32 -22.19 25.24 -1.23
C ALA A 32 -21.73 24.51 -2.49
N GLU A 33 -22.29 23.33 -2.76
CA GLU A 33 -21.98 22.56 -3.96
C GLU A 33 -22.45 23.26 -5.24
N ARG A 34 -23.66 23.86 -5.25
CA ARG A 34 -24.12 24.69 -6.39
C ARG A 34 -23.21 25.88 -6.63
N SER A 35 -22.83 26.57 -5.57
CA SER A 35 -21.94 27.74 -5.67
C SER A 35 -20.58 27.35 -6.24
N PHE A 36 -20.00 26.24 -5.76
CA PHE A 36 -18.75 25.72 -6.30
C PHE A 36 -18.88 25.28 -7.76
N ALA A 37 -19.92 24.52 -8.11
CA ALA A 37 -20.16 24.07 -9.47
C ALA A 37 -20.40 25.21 -10.46
N ALA A 38 -20.97 26.33 -10.00
CA ALA A 38 -21.15 27.55 -10.80
C ALA A 38 -19.87 28.38 -10.96
N SER A 39 -18.84 28.14 -10.14
CA SER A 39 -17.54 28.80 -10.29
C SER A 39 -16.75 28.22 -11.47
N ALA A 40 -15.89 29.03 -12.10
CA ALA A 40 -15.08 28.57 -13.22
C ALA A 40 -14.14 27.40 -12.85
N GLU A 41 -13.57 27.44 -11.65
CA GLU A 41 -12.72 26.35 -11.14
C GLU A 41 -13.54 25.08 -10.88
N GLY A 42 -14.65 25.19 -10.15
CA GLY A 42 -15.46 24.02 -9.81
C GLY A 42 -16.11 23.36 -11.02
N ALA A 43 -16.60 24.13 -11.98
CA ALA A 43 -17.08 23.60 -13.26
C ALA A 43 -15.99 22.81 -13.99
N THR A 44 -14.78 23.39 -14.12
CA THR A 44 -13.64 22.74 -14.79
C THR A 44 -13.26 21.43 -14.10
N ILE A 45 -13.22 21.41 -12.77
CA ILE A 45 -12.89 20.20 -12.00
C ILE A 45 -13.98 19.14 -12.19
N LEU A 46 -15.25 19.48 -12.01
CA LEU A 46 -16.35 18.52 -12.09
C LEU A 46 -16.52 17.95 -13.50
N GLU A 47 -16.34 18.79 -14.53
CA GLU A 47 -16.34 18.35 -15.93
C GLU A 47 -15.20 17.37 -16.20
N ALA A 48 -13.98 17.68 -15.74
CA ALA A 48 -12.83 16.81 -15.91
C ALA A 48 -13.02 15.46 -15.20
N LEU A 49 -13.48 15.46 -13.95
CA LEU A 49 -13.73 14.23 -13.21
C LEU A 49 -14.85 13.41 -13.86
N GLY A 50 -15.97 14.05 -14.19
CA GLY A 50 -17.14 13.43 -14.81
C GLY A 50 -16.85 12.86 -16.20
N GLY A 51 -16.12 13.60 -17.03
CA GLY A 51 -15.84 13.22 -18.40
C GLY A 51 -14.72 12.19 -18.56
N HIS A 52 -13.84 12.02 -17.57
CA HIS A 52 -12.70 11.08 -17.67
C HIS A 52 -12.79 9.87 -16.73
N SER A 53 -13.52 9.96 -15.63
CA SER A 53 -13.56 8.87 -14.65
C SER A 53 -14.90 8.80 -13.91
N PRO A 54 -15.78 7.86 -14.29
CA PRO A 54 -17.02 7.60 -13.54
C PRO A 54 -16.77 7.33 -12.05
N TYR A 55 -15.62 6.72 -11.72
CA TYR A 55 -15.21 6.49 -10.34
C TYR A 55 -14.93 7.79 -9.59
N LEU A 56 -14.15 8.72 -10.16
CA LEU A 56 -13.87 9.99 -9.49
C LEU A 56 -15.09 10.91 -9.45
N ALA A 57 -15.97 10.81 -10.45
CA ALA A 57 -17.26 11.51 -10.45
C ALA A 57 -18.15 11.08 -9.28
N ASP A 58 -18.31 9.76 -9.06
CA ASP A 58 -19.04 9.22 -7.92
C ASP A 58 -18.41 9.67 -6.59
N LEU A 59 -17.08 9.64 -6.48
CA LEU A 59 -16.38 10.13 -5.28
C LEU A 59 -16.60 11.63 -5.04
N ALA A 60 -16.53 12.46 -6.08
CA ALA A 60 -16.74 13.90 -5.97
C ALA A 60 -18.15 14.23 -5.43
N VAL A 61 -19.16 13.49 -5.88
CA VAL A 61 -20.54 13.62 -5.39
C VAL A 61 -20.66 13.07 -3.96
N ARG A 62 -20.15 11.86 -3.69
CA ARG A 62 -20.28 11.23 -2.36
C ARG A 62 -19.54 11.98 -1.26
N GLU A 63 -18.35 12.48 -1.58
CA GLU A 63 -17.45 13.15 -0.64
C GLU A 63 -17.35 14.65 -0.96
N SER A 64 -18.46 15.29 -1.33
CA SER A 64 -18.51 16.70 -1.76
C SER A 64 -17.85 17.65 -0.78
N ALA A 65 -18.08 17.45 0.52
CA ALA A 65 -17.45 18.24 1.58
C ALA A 65 -15.91 18.15 1.57
N THR A 66 -15.35 17.01 1.15
CA THR A 66 -13.89 16.84 1.00
C THR A 66 -13.37 17.61 -0.20
N LEU A 67 -14.10 17.56 -1.32
CA LEU A 67 -13.76 18.33 -2.53
C LEU A 67 -13.79 19.84 -2.26
N LEU A 68 -14.87 20.33 -1.64
CA LEU A 68 -15.01 21.73 -1.27
C LEU A 68 -13.90 22.19 -0.32
N PHE A 69 -13.58 21.37 0.68
CA PHE A 69 -12.50 21.67 1.62
C PHE A 69 -11.13 21.69 0.92
N MET A 70 -10.88 20.77 0.00
CA MET A 70 -9.65 20.77 -0.80
C MET A 70 -9.54 22.01 -1.68
N ALA A 71 -10.63 22.48 -2.27
CA ALA A 71 -10.64 23.72 -3.04
C ALA A 71 -10.34 24.95 -2.17
N GLU A 72 -10.82 24.97 -0.92
CA GLU A 72 -10.59 26.09 0.01
C GLU A 72 -9.20 26.06 0.67
N ARG A 73 -8.73 24.88 1.09
CA ARG A 73 -7.54 24.72 1.97
C ARG A 73 -6.35 24.04 1.30
N GLY A 74 -6.54 23.44 0.13
CA GLY A 74 -5.50 22.73 -0.60
C GLY A 74 -5.43 21.23 -0.29
N ALA A 75 -4.60 20.53 -1.07
CA ALA A 75 -4.51 19.06 -1.07
C ALA A 75 -3.96 18.49 0.25
N ASP A 76 -2.92 19.09 0.83
CA ASP A 76 -2.28 18.58 2.04
C ASP A 76 -3.20 18.67 3.26
N ASP A 77 -3.88 19.79 3.45
CA ASP A 77 -4.87 19.95 4.53
C ASP A 77 -6.06 19.00 4.34
N ALA A 78 -6.55 18.82 3.11
CA ALA A 78 -7.64 17.90 2.81
C ALA A 78 -7.26 16.43 3.08
N PHE A 79 -6.03 16.05 2.74
CA PHE A 79 -5.53 14.71 3.03
C PHE A 79 -5.33 14.50 4.54
N ALA A 80 -4.73 15.46 5.23
CA ALA A 80 -4.58 15.41 6.69
C ALA A 80 -5.95 15.24 7.39
N ARG A 81 -6.97 15.98 6.94
CA ARG A 81 -8.35 15.86 7.44
C ARG A 81 -8.96 14.49 7.20
N THR A 82 -8.61 13.83 6.09
CA THR A 82 -9.09 12.49 5.75
C THR A 82 -8.56 11.43 6.71
N ILE A 83 -7.28 11.51 7.08
CA ILE A 83 -6.62 10.51 7.92
C ILE A 83 -6.76 10.78 9.43
N ASP A 84 -7.08 12.02 9.82
CA ASP A 84 -7.24 12.43 11.23
C ASP A 84 -8.20 11.54 12.05
N PRO A 85 -9.38 11.12 11.53
CA PRO A 85 -10.26 10.21 12.26
C PRO A 85 -9.62 8.85 12.56
N LEU A 86 -8.73 8.35 11.70
CA LEU A 86 -8.03 7.08 11.93
C LEU A 86 -6.93 7.25 12.99
N LEU A 87 -6.23 8.40 12.98
CA LEU A 87 -5.19 8.72 13.96
C LEU A 87 -5.72 8.83 15.40
N ARG A 88 -6.98 9.23 15.55
CA ARG A 88 -7.64 9.47 16.85
C ARG A 88 -8.64 8.39 17.22
N LEU A 89 -8.77 7.34 16.40
CA LEU A 89 -9.78 6.31 16.63
C LEU A 89 -9.51 5.55 17.93
N ASP A 90 -10.54 5.36 18.74
CA ASP A 90 -10.51 4.40 19.84
C ASP A 90 -10.52 2.96 19.28
N PRO A 91 -9.50 2.12 19.56
CA PRO A 91 -9.49 0.72 19.17
C PRO A 91 -10.69 -0.10 19.70
N ALA A 92 -11.38 0.38 20.75
CA ALA A 92 -12.62 -0.22 21.23
C ALA A 92 -13.85 0.13 20.37
N THR A 93 -13.71 0.96 19.33
CA THR A 93 -14.78 1.27 18.38
C THR A 93 -15.41 -0.01 17.85
N PRO A 94 -16.76 -0.14 17.84
CA PRO A 94 -17.42 -1.33 17.31
C PRO A 94 -17.01 -1.63 15.88
N ARG A 95 -16.78 -2.91 15.57
CA ARG A 95 -16.28 -3.37 14.26
C ARG A 95 -17.05 -2.77 13.05
N PRO A 96 -18.39 -2.66 13.04
CA PRO A 96 -19.11 -2.02 11.94
C PRO A 96 -18.74 -0.54 11.74
N ALA A 97 -18.60 0.21 12.83
CA ALA A 97 -18.25 1.64 12.78
C ALA A 97 -16.80 1.83 12.30
N LEU A 98 -15.86 1.02 12.78
CA LEU A 98 -14.48 0.97 12.27
C LEU A 98 -14.48 0.71 10.76
N ALA A 99 -15.22 -0.30 10.31
CA ALA A 99 -15.25 -0.69 8.90
C ALA A 99 -15.83 0.42 8.01
N THR A 100 -16.81 1.20 8.49
CA THR A 100 -17.32 2.39 7.80
C THR A 100 -16.27 3.50 7.72
N LEU A 101 -15.58 3.78 8.83
CA LEU A 101 -14.55 4.83 8.89
C LEU A 101 -13.37 4.54 7.96
N LEU A 102 -12.90 3.30 7.90
CA LEU A 102 -11.83 2.88 7.00
C LEU A 102 -12.22 3.08 5.52
N ARG A 103 -13.45 2.70 5.14
CA ARG A 103 -13.94 2.87 3.76
C ARG A 103 -14.12 4.35 3.40
N LYS A 104 -14.62 5.16 4.34
CA LYS A 104 -14.73 6.61 4.16
C LYS A 104 -13.35 7.24 3.96
N ALA A 105 -12.39 6.94 4.82
CA ALA A 105 -11.02 7.44 4.70
C ALA A 105 -10.39 7.04 3.36
N LYS A 106 -10.60 5.79 2.92
CA LYS A 106 -10.14 5.33 1.60
C LYS A 106 -10.73 6.14 0.45
N ARG A 107 -12.04 6.38 0.45
CA ARG A 107 -12.72 7.16 -0.60
C ARG A 107 -12.22 8.60 -0.65
N GLN A 108 -12.17 9.26 0.51
CA GLN A 108 -11.72 10.63 0.63
C GLN A 108 -10.24 10.78 0.23
N GLY A 109 -9.38 9.86 0.68
CA GLY A 109 -7.96 9.90 0.38
C GLY A 109 -7.68 9.63 -1.10
N ALA A 110 -8.42 8.70 -1.72
CA ALA A 110 -8.34 8.46 -3.16
C ALA A 110 -8.79 9.68 -3.98
N LEU A 111 -9.87 10.37 -3.56
CA LEU A 111 -10.34 11.59 -4.22
C LEU A 111 -9.29 12.71 -4.14
N VAL A 112 -8.75 12.96 -2.94
CA VAL A 112 -7.75 14.01 -2.72
C VAL A 112 -6.47 13.71 -3.51
N ALA A 113 -5.96 12.48 -3.43
CA ALA A 113 -4.74 12.09 -4.14
C ALA A 113 -4.93 12.21 -5.67
N ALA A 114 -6.03 11.69 -6.22
CA ALA A 114 -6.31 11.76 -7.64
C ALA A 114 -6.48 13.19 -8.14
N LEU A 115 -7.18 14.05 -7.39
CA LEU A 115 -7.36 15.43 -7.80
C LEU A 115 -6.06 16.24 -7.69
N ALA A 116 -5.24 15.97 -6.68
CA ALA A 116 -3.93 16.59 -6.52
C ALA A 116 -2.97 16.19 -7.66
N ASP A 117 -3.00 14.92 -8.06
CA ASP A 117 -2.23 14.36 -9.19
C ASP A 117 -2.66 14.99 -10.52
N ILE A 118 -3.96 14.93 -10.86
CA ILE A 118 -4.51 15.46 -12.12
C ILE A 118 -4.26 16.97 -12.26
N ARG A 119 -4.32 17.72 -11.15
CA ARG A 119 -4.04 19.17 -11.14
C ARG A 119 -2.55 19.51 -11.09
N GLY A 120 -1.67 18.53 -10.94
CA GLY A 120 -0.23 18.74 -10.77
C GLY A 120 0.16 19.41 -9.44
N LEU A 121 -0.69 19.31 -8.41
CA LEU A 121 -0.41 19.84 -7.07
C LEU A 121 0.56 18.95 -6.29
N TRP A 122 0.54 17.65 -6.55
CA TRP A 122 1.45 16.67 -5.95
C TRP A 122 2.28 15.99 -7.04
N GLY A 123 3.58 15.84 -6.79
CA GLY A 123 4.44 14.96 -7.59
C GLY A 123 4.18 13.48 -7.29
N LEU A 124 4.70 12.60 -8.15
CA LEU A 124 4.50 11.14 -8.06
C LEU A 124 4.80 10.59 -6.65
N ASP A 125 5.94 10.93 -6.07
CA ASP A 125 6.37 10.42 -4.75
C ASP A 125 5.40 10.85 -3.63
N ARG A 126 4.80 12.04 -3.74
CA ARG A 126 3.80 12.50 -2.77
C ARG A 126 2.49 11.75 -2.94
N VAL A 127 2.05 11.51 -4.18
CA VAL A 127 0.83 10.73 -4.48
C VAL A 127 0.95 9.31 -3.96
N THR A 128 2.02 8.59 -4.33
CA THR A 128 2.23 7.20 -3.91
C THR A 128 2.50 7.10 -2.41
N GLY A 129 3.21 8.08 -1.84
CA GLY A 129 3.44 8.21 -0.41
C GLY A 129 2.15 8.40 0.39
N ALA A 130 1.22 9.24 -0.10
CA ALA A 130 -0.09 9.46 0.52
C ALA A 130 -0.99 8.22 0.45
N LEU A 131 -1.04 7.53 -0.70
CA LEU A 131 -1.77 6.27 -0.84
C LEU A 131 -1.21 5.18 0.10
N SER A 132 0.11 5.12 0.23
CA SER A 132 0.79 4.21 1.15
C SER A 132 0.51 4.56 2.61
N GLU A 133 0.55 5.84 2.98
CA GLU A 133 0.21 6.31 4.33
C GLU A 133 -1.23 5.95 4.72
N LEU A 134 -2.18 6.16 3.82
CA LEU A 134 -3.58 5.78 4.04
C LEU A 134 -3.73 4.26 4.25
N ALA A 135 -3.03 3.44 3.47
CA ALA A 135 -3.02 2.00 3.63
C ALA A 135 -2.41 1.57 4.97
N GLU A 136 -1.25 2.12 5.33
CA GLU A 136 -0.58 1.83 6.60
C GLU A 136 -1.46 2.18 7.79
N LEU A 137 -2.06 3.38 7.81
CA LEU A 137 -2.95 3.80 8.89
C LEU A 137 -4.20 2.92 8.98
N SER A 138 -4.77 2.52 7.83
CA SER A 138 -5.92 1.63 7.79
C SER A 138 -5.59 0.25 8.39
N ILE A 139 -4.43 -0.30 8.02
CA ILE A 139 -3.94 -1.59 8.53
C ILE A 139 -3.63 -1.50 10.03
N ASP A 140 -2.93 -0.46 10.47
CA ASP A 140 -2.52 -0.28 11.87
C ASP A 140 -3.73 -0.11 12.79
N THR A 141 -4.71 0.69 12.36
CA THR A 141 -5.97 0.90 13.09
C THR A 141 -6.78 -0.39 13.19
N ALA A 142 -6.89 -1.15 12.09
CA ALA A 142 -7.56 -2.45 12.10
C ALA A 142 -6.84 -3.47 12.99
N CYS A 143 -5.51 -3.50 12.96
CA CYS A 143 -4.71 -4.37 13.84
C CYS A 143 -4.92 -4.02 15.30
N ALA A 144 -4.89 -2.74 15.66
CA ALA A 144 -5.12 -2.30 17.03
C ALA A 144 -6.50 -2.74 17.56
N HIS A 145 -7.55 -2.60 16.75
CA HIS A 145 -8.88 -3.08 17.10
C HIS A 145 -8.90 -4.60 17.35
N LEU A 146 -8.34 -5.38 16.43
CA LEU A 146 -8.33 -6.85 16.54
C LEU A 146 -7.47 -7.36 17.71
N LEU A 147 -6.34 -6.71 17.97
CA LEU A 147 -5.47 -6.99 19.11
C LEU A 147 -6.18 -6.68 20.43
N ARG A 148 -6.87 -5.54 20.52
CA ARG A 148 -7.67 -5.18 21.69
C ARG A 148 -8.77 -6.21 21.93
N ASP A 149 -9.48 -6.65 20.89
CA ASP A 149 -10.52 -7.66 21.02
C ASP A 149 -9.95 -9.03 21.42
N ALA A 150 -8.75 -9.39 20.97
CA ALA A 150 -8.04 -10.59 21.42
C ALA A 150 -7.64 -10.49 22.90
N ALA A 151 -7.09 -9.35 23.32
CA ALA A 151 -6.75 -9.12 24.71
C ALA A 151 -7.98 -9.16 25.63
N ALA A 152 -9.11 -8.59 25.21
CA ALA A 152 -10.36 -8.63 25.96
C ALA A 152 -10.90 -10.06 26.17
N ARG A 153 -10.53 -11.02 25.30
CA ARG A 153 -10.84 -12.45 25.45
C ARG A 153 -9.81 -13.22 26.28
N GLY A 154 -8.73 -12.57 26.74
CA GLY A 154 -7.61 -13.22 27.41
C GLY A 154 -6.68 -13.99 26.47
N ASP A 155 -6.73 -13.72 25.16
CA ASP A 155 -5.89 -14.42 24.17
C ASP A 155 -4.40 -13.97 24.22
N LEU A 156 -4.10 -12.78 24.77
CA LEU A 156 -2.76 -12.15 24.75
C LEU A 156 -2.23 -11.87 26.18
N ARG A 157 -0.93 -12.03 26.42
CA ARG A 157 -0.28 -11.77 27.73
C ARG A 157 -0.09 -10.29 28.03
N HIS A 158 0.06 -9.47 27.00
CA HIS A 158 0.43 -8.06 27.13
C HIS A 158 -0.21 -7.24 26.01
N THR A 159 -0.83 -6.12 26.36
CA THR A 159 -1.14 -5.03 25.42
C THR A 159 -0.37 -3.82 25.91
N GLY A 160 0.66 -3.41 25.18
CA GLY A 160 1.56 -2.33 25.59
C GLY A 160 0.83 -1.05 26.00
N GLY A 161 0.93 -0.68 27.27
CA GLY A 161 0.70 0.67 27.80
C GLY A 161 -0.71 0.99 28.31
N ALA A 162 -0.77 1.84 29.33
CA ALA A 162 -2.00 2.45 29.89
C ALA A 162 -2.73 3.39 28.91
N LYS A 163 -2.31 3.44 27.64
CA LYS A 163 -2.82 4.34 26.60
C LYS A 163 -3.63 3.53 25.58
N THR A 164 -4.75 4.10 25.18
CA THR A 164 -5.73 3.46 24.30
C THR A 164 -5.49 3.76 22.81
N ASP A 165 -4.34 4.30 22.40
CA ASP A 165 -4.08 4.59 20.98
C ASP A 165 -3.57 3.36 20.21
N ALA A 166 -3.80 3.34 18.89
CA ALA A 166 -3.47 2.21 18.03
C ALA A 166 -1.99 1.79 18.08
N LYS A 167 -1.06 2.76 18.13
CA LYS A 167 0.38 2.47 18.17
C LYS A 167 0.79 1.83 19.49
N SER A 168 0.19 2.26 20.60
CA SER A 168 0.46 1.67 21.92
C SER A 168 -0.02 0.22 21.96
N ILE A 169 -1.26 -0.06 21.52
CA ILE A 169 -1.81 -1.43 21.48
C ILE A 169 -0.95 -2.38 20.63
N GLY A 170 -0.42 -1.90 19.51
CA GLY A 170 0.46 -2.69 18.64
C GLY A 170 1.79 -3.09 19.28
N ARG A 171 2.36 -2.27 20.17
CA ARG A 171 3.68 -2.51 20.78
C ARG A 171 3.64 -3.74 21.67
N GLN A 172 4.63 -4.62 21.49
CA GLN A 172 4.79 -5.84 22.29
C GLN A 172 3.57 -6.76 22.27
N SER A 173 2.71 -6.62 21.24
CA SER A 173 1.53 -7.46 21.02
C SER A 173 1.88 -8.85 20.47
N GLY A 174 3.11 -9.01 19.98
CA GLY A 174 3.58 -10.18 19.28
C GLY A 174 3.06 -10.30 17.85
N LEU A 175 2.09 -9.50 17.40
CA LEU A 175 1.68 -9.46 15.99
C LEU A 175 2.61 -8.54 15.20
N VAL A 176 3.12 -9.01 14.07
CA VAL A 176 3.95 -8.22 13.16
C VAL A 176 3.30 -8.20 11.78
N ILE A 177 3.11 -7.01 11.22
CA ILE A 177 2.69 -6.85 9.82
C ILE A 177 3.81 -6.18 9.05
N LEU A 178 4.40 -6.90 8.09
CA LEU A 178 5.32 -6.33 7.13
C LEU A 178 4.56 -5.93 5.86
N GLY A 179 4.75 -4.69 5.42
CA GLY A 179 4.37 -4.25 4.09
C GLY A 179 5.43 -4.72 3.11
N MET A 180 4.98 -5.38 2.05
CA MET A 180 5.82 -5.93 1.00
C MET A 180 5.63 -5.14 -0.29
N GLY A 181 6.46 -5.41 -1.30
CA GLY A 181 6.27 -4.85 -2.64
C GLY A 181 6.12 -3.32 -2.64
N LYS A 182 5.07 -2.82 -3.30
CA LYS A 182 4.81 -1.38 -3.41
C LYS A 182 4.48 -0.72 -2.07
N LEU A 183 3.73 -1.39 -1.19
CA LEU A 183 3.43 -0.85 0.13
C LEU A 183 4.71 -0.70 0.97
N GLY A 184 5.56 -1.72 0.96
CA GLY A 184 6.82 -1.72 1.70
C GLY A 184 7.74 -0.56 1.29
N ALA A 185 7.84 -0.29 -0.01
CA ALA A 185 8.59 0.83 -0.59
C ALA A 185 7.85 2.18 -0.58
N ARG A 186 6.59 2.25 -0.11
CA ARG A 186 5.74 3.46 -0.16
C ARG A 186 5.45 3.95 -1.58
N GLU A 187 5.35 3.03 -2.53
CA GLU A 187 5.11 3.23 -3.96
C GLU A 187 3.71 2.74 -4.40
N LEU A 188 2.71 2.72 -3.51
CA LEU A 188 1.35 2.28 -3.88
C LEU A 188 0.76 3.16 -4.99
N ASN A 189 0.08 2.52 -5.95
CA ASN A 189 -0.75 3.21 -6.94
C ASN A 189 -2.25 3.02 -6.63
N TYR A 190 -3.13 3.72 -7.35
CA TYR A 190 -4.58 3.76 -7.10
C TYR A 190 -5.31 2.40 -7.05
N SER A 191 -4.76 1.37 -7.71
CA SER A 191 -5.38 0.04 -7.82
C SER A 191 -4.48 -1.07 -7.29
N SER A 192 -3.43 -0.71 -6.52
CA SER A 192 -2.51 -1.70 -5.95
C SER A 192 -3.19 -2.50 -4.85
N ASP A 193 -2.86 -3.79 -4.83
CA ASP A 193 -3.12 -4.62 -3.65
C ASP A 193 -2.11 -4.23 -2.56
N VAL A 194 -2.49 -4.40 -1.30
CA VAL A 194 -1.56 -4.31 -0.17
C VAL A 194 -0.96 -5.69 0.06
N ASP A 195 0.28 -5.86 -0.38
CA ASP A 195 1.04 -7.09 -0.14
C ASP A 195 1.52 -7.10 1.32
N LEU A 196 1.06 -8.05 2.13
CA LEU A 196 1.42 -8.17 3.54
C LEU A 196 2.04 -9.52 3.87
N MET A 197 2.99 -9.51 4.81
CA MET A 197 3.44 -10.70 5.52
C MET A 197 3.04 -10.57 6.99
N VAL A 198 2.26 -11.55 7.48
CA VAL A 198 1.83 -11.60 8.87
C VAL A 198 2.73 -12.56 9.63
N LEU A 199 3.48 -12.03 10.58
CA LEU A 199 4.31 -12.81 11.48
C LEU A 199 3.81 -12.70 12.91
N TYR A 200 4.17 -13.66 13.76
CA TYR A 200 3.86 -13.56 15.18
C TYR A 200 4.91 -14.14 16.11
N ASP A 201 5.00 -13.59 17.32
CA ASP A 201 5.75 -14.16 18.43
C ASP A 201 4.86 -15.11 19.25
N PRO A 202 5.16 -16.43 19.29
CA PRO A 202 4.39 -17.37 20.10
C PRO A 202 4.48 -17.09 21.61
N ALA A 203 5.48 -16.34 22.09
CA ALA A 203 5.62 -15.97 23.49
C ALA A 203 4.64 -14.87 23.94
N ALA A 204 3.95 -14.21 23.00
CA ALA A 204 3.01 -13.12 23.29
C ALA A 204 1.63 -13.62 23.79
N VAL A 205 1.37 -14.93 23.73
CA VAL A 205 0.11 -15.54 24.19
C VAL A 205 0.31 -16.37 25.46
N PRO A 206 -0.69 -16.51 26.35
CA PRO A 206 -0.59 -17.30 27.57
C PRO A 206 -0.16 -18.75 27.31
N ASP A 207 -0.70 -19.34 26.25
CA ASP A 207 -0.47 -20.71 25.81
C ASP A 207 0.09 -20.72 24.37
N PRO A 208 1.40 -20.94 24.19
CA PRO A 208 2.05 -20.94 22.87
C PRO A 208 1.43 -21.91 21.86
N ASP A 209 0.84 -23.02 22.29
CA ASP A 209 0.21 -24.01 21.39
C ASP A 209 -1.04 -23.44 20.72
N ARG A 210 -1.66 -22.43 21.33
CA ARG A 210 -2.82 -21.71 20.78
C ARG A 210 -2.43 -20.50 19.94
N ALA A 211 -1.16 -20.09 19.93
CA ALA A 211 -0.68 -18.87 19.25
C ALA A 211 -1.09 -18.85 17.78
N GLN A 212 -0.80 -19.94 17.05
CA GLN A 212 -1.11 -20.03 15.62
C GLN A 212 -2.60 -19.77 15.35
N GLY A 213 -3.50 -20.42 16.10
CA GLY A 213 -4.94 -20.26 15.92
C GLY A 213 -5.43 -18.83 16.21
N ILE A 214 -4.82 -18.15 17.18
CA ILE A 214 -5.13 -16.75 17.53
C ILE A 214 -4.67 -15.81 16.41
N PHE A 215 -3.40 -15.87 16.02
CA PHE A 215 -2.84 -14.94 15.03
C PHE A 215 -3.35 -15.20 13.61
N VAL A 216 -3.65 -16.45 13.23
CA VAL A 216 -4.32 -16.77 11.96
C VAL A 216 -5.74 -16.20 11.92
N ARG A 217 -6.47 -16.21 13.05
CA ARG A 217 -7.79 -15.58 13.16
C ARG A 217 -7.67 -14.06 12.98
N ILE A 218 -6.71 -13.42 13.65
CA ILE A 218 -6.45 -11.98 13.48
C ILE A 218 -6.11 -11.65 12.03
N ALA A 219 -5.23 -12.42 11.38
CA ALA A 219 -4.88 -12.21 9.97
C ALA A 219 -6.10 -12.31 9.04
N ARG A 220 -6.96 -13.32 9.25
CA ARG A 220 -8.20 -13.49 8.49
C ARG A 220 -9.18 -12.33 8.71
N ASP A 221 -9.33 -11.89 9.96
CA ASP A 221 -10.22 -10.78 10.30
C ASP A 221 -9.72 -9.44 9.75
N LEU A 222 -8.40 -9.25 9.68
CA LEU A 222 -7.75 -8.11 9.03
C LEU A 222 -8.07 -8.10 7.54
N VAL A 223 -7.82 -9.22 6.83
CA VAL A 223 -8.17 -9.35 5.40
C VAL A 223 -9.65 -9.05 5.17
N ARG A 224 -10.54 -9.59 6.01
CA ARG A 224 -11.98 -9.31 5.92
C ARG A 224 -12.30 -7.82 6.08
N LEU A 225 -11.71 -7.15 7.08
CA LEU A 225 -11.91 -5.70 7.29
C LEU A 225 -11.45 -4.87 6.08
N MET A 226 -10.38 -5.31 5.41
CA MET A 226 -9.82 -4.61 4.25
C MET A 226 -10.61 -4.87 2.95
N GLU A 227 -11.02 -6.13 2.71
CA GLU A 227 -11.53 -6.57 1.40
C GLU A 227 -13.05 -6.63 1.28
N GLU A 228 -13.79 -6.80 2.38
CA GLU A 228 -15.24 -7.01 2.35
C GLU A 228 -15.92 -5.85 1.60
N ARG A 229 -16.70 -6.18 0.56
CA ARG A 229 -17.40 -5.19 -0.25
C ARG A 229 -18.77 -4.92 0.34
N THR A 230 -19.06 -3.65 0.56
CA THR A 230 -20.34 -3.14 1.05
C THR A 230 -20.85 -2.04 0.13
N ALA A 231 -22.00 -1.43 0.43
CA ALA A 231 -22.47 -0.23 -0.27
C ALA A 231 -21.49 0.96 -0.16
N GLU A 232 -20.63 0.93 0.86
CA GLU A 232 -19.55 1.90 1.10
C GLU A 232 -18.25 1.55 0.33
N GLY A 233 -18.23 0.45 -0.41
CA GLY A 233 -17.06 -0.08 -1.13
C GLY A 233 -16.22 -1.04 -0.28
N TYR A 234 -14.91 -1.04 -0.51
CA TYR A 234 -13.88 -1.79 0.22
C TYR A 234 -12.70 -0.86 0.55
N VAL A 235 -11.81 -1.29 1.44
CA VAL A 235 -10.62 -0.51 1.83
C VAL A 235 -9.48 -0.81 0.87
N PHE A 236 -8.82 -1.97 1.02
CA PHE A 236 -7.74 -2.42 0.15
C PHE A 236 -7.89 -3.92 -0.12
N ARG A 237 -7.61 -4.34 -1.36
CA ARG A 237 -7.35 -5.74 -1.66
C ARG A 237 -6.04 -6.14 -1.00
N THR A 238 -6.00 -7.29 -0.35
CA THR A 238 -4.89 -7.71 0.51
C THR A 238 -4.30 -9.02 0.02
N ASP A 239 -3.01 -9.03 -0.30
CA ASP A 239 -2.31 -10.21 -0.78
C ASP A 239 -1.33 -10.73 0.29
N LEU A 240 -1.49 -11.98 0.71
CA LEU A 240 -0.64 -12.65 1.71
C LEU A 240 0.31 -13.68 1.09
N ARG A 241 0.43 -13.73 -0.25
CA ARG A 241 1.20 -14.77 -0.95
C ARG A 241 2.72 -14.61 -0.85
N LEU A 242 3.22 -13.48 -0.38
CA LEU A 242 4.67 -13.26 -0.19
C LEU A 242 5.21 -13.80 1.14
N ARG A 243 4.38 -14.45 1.97
CA ARG A 243 4.81 -15.14 3.20
C ARG A 243 5.65 -16.40 2.88
N PRO A 244 6.47 -16.89 3.83
CA PRO A 244 7.23 -18.13 3.68
C PRO A 244 6.36 -19.28 3.19
N ASP A 245 6.76 -19.96 2.11
CA ASP A 245 6.04 -21.09 1.50
C ASP A 245 4.50 -20.98 1.59
N PRO A 246 3.88 -20.08 0.81
CA PRO A 246 2.46 -19.75 0.95
C PRO A 246 1.52 -20.93 0.61
N ALA A 247 2.04 -22.01 0.03
CA ALA A 247 1.28 -23.23 -0.24
C ALA A 247 1.22 -24.15 0.99
N ALA A 248 2.27 -24.15 1.81
CA ALA A 248 2.37 -24.99 3.01
C ALA A 248 2.12 -24.26 4.32
N THR A 249 2.16 -22.92 4.34
CA THR A 249 2.03 -22.14 5.57
C THR A 249 0.66 -21.48 5.76
N PRO A 250 0.20 -21.36 7.02
CA PRO A 250 -1.00 -20.60 7.35
C PRO A 250 -0.83 -19.10 7.04
N LEU A 251 -1.94 -18.35 7.12
CA LEU A 251 -1.96 -16.91 6.82
C LEU A 251 -1.02 -16.07 7.70
N ALA A 252 -0.69 -16.56 8.91
CA ALA A 252 0.25 -15.96 9.83
C ALA A 252 1.30 -17.01 10.23
N VAL A 253 2.59 -16.66 10.13
CA VAL A 253 3.71 -17.59 10.38
C VAL A 253 4.45 -17.15 11.64
N SER A 254 4.86 -18.10 12.50
CA SER A 254 5.63 -17.72 13.69
C SER A 254 7.01 -17.18 13.27
N ILE A 255 7.52 -16.19 14.00
CA ILE A 255 8.84 -15.60 13.75
C ILE A 255 9.94 -16.69 13.73
N PRO A 256 10.01 -17.63 14.69
CA PRO A 256 11.01 -18.70 14.65
C PRO A 256 10.90 -19.60 13.40
N ALA A 257 9.68 -19.95 12.98
CA ALA A 257 9.48 -20.78 11.78
C ALA A 257 9.87 -20.03 10.50
N ALA A 258 9.56 -18.73 10.41
CA ALA A 258 9.96 -17.90 9.28
C ALA A 258 11.48 -17.74 9.19
N ILE A 259 12.18 -17.54 10.32
CA ILE A 259 13.65 -17.49 10.36
C ILE A 259 14.24 -18.82 9.88
N ALA A 260 13.81 -19.94 10.47
CA ALA A 260 14.28 -21.28 10.08
C ALA A 260 14.03 -21.57 8.58
N TYR A 261 12.90 -21.12 8.04
CA TYR A 261 12.60 -21.23 6.61
C TYR A 261 13.62 -20.45 5.77
N TYR A 262 13.89 -19.18 6.08
CA TYR A 262 14.82 -18.36 5.30
C TYR A 262 16.26 -18.82 5.42
N GLU A 263 16.66 -19.41 6.54
CA GLU A 263 17.98 -20.00 6.72
C GLU A 263 18.20 -21.26 5.87
N SER A 264 17.16 -22.05 5.63
CA SER A 264 17.29 -23.41 5.06
C SER A 264 16.73 -23.56 3.65
N MET A 265 15.54 -23.01 3.37
CA MET A 265 14.73 -23.31 2.17
C MET A 265 14.37 -22.07 1.35
N GLY A 266 14.69 -20.86 1.84
CA GLY A 266 14.26 -19.62 1.23
C GLY A 266 14.73 -19.46 -0.22
N GLN A 267 13.78 -19.17 -1.09
CA GLN A 267 13.91 -19.12 -2.53
C GLN A 267 14.58 -17.82 -3.01
N ASN A 268 15.16 -17.90 -4.20
CA ASN A 268 15.93 -16.83 -4.80
C ASN A 268 15.09 -15.56 -5.03
N TRP A 269 13.84 -15.72 -5.47
CA TRP A 269 12.92 -14.61 -5.71
C TRP A 269 12.44 -13.92 -4.41
N GLU A 270 12.40 -14.64 -3.29
CA GLU A 270 11.96 -14.09 -1.99
C GLU A 270 12.96 -13.05 -1.48
N ARG A 271 14.24 -13.16 -1.88
CA ARG A 271 15.26 -12.14 -1.57
C ARG A 271 14.91 -10.81 -2.19
N ALA A 272 14.52 -10.80 -3.47
CA ALA A 272 14.09 -9.59 -4.16
C ALA A 272 12.81 -9.00 -3.53
N ALA A 273 11.87 -9.85 -3.12
CA ALA A 273 10.67 -9.40 -2.40
C ALA A 273 11.02 -8.73 -1.05
N MET A 274 11.98 -9.28 -0.32
CA MET A 274 12.42 -8.77 0.99
C MET A 274 13.18 -7.44 0.93
N ILE A 275 13.71 -7.01 -0.23
CA ILE A 275 14.34 -5.69 -0.38
C ILE A 275 13.39 -4.57 0.05
N LYS A 276 12.10 -4.71 -0.29
CA LYS A 276 11.09 -3.70 -0.02
C LYS A 276 10.39 -3.90 1.33
N ALA A 277 10.66 -5.00 2.05
CA ALA A 277 9.93 -5.34 3.27
C ALA A 277 10.17 -4.34 4.41
N ARG A 278 9.10 -3.88 5.06
CA ARG A 278 9.16 -2.96 6.20
C ARG A 278 7.99 -3.18 7.16
N PRO A 279 8.16 -3.03 8.49
CA PRO A 279 7.02 -3.08 9.41
C PRO A 279 6.06 -1.92 9.19
N VAL A 280 4.79 -2.24 8.89
CA VAL A 280 3.74 -1.25 8.57
C VAL A 280 2.65 -1.15 9.63
N ALA A 281 2.53 -2.13 10.53
CA ALA A 281 1.53 -2.11 11.61
C ALA A 281 1.92 -3.04 12.78
N ALA A 282 1.23 -2.87 13.91
CA ALA A 282 1.37 -3.68 15.12
C ALA A 282 2.79 -3.59 15.75
N ASP A 283 3.45 -4.71 16.03
CA ASP A 283 4.75 -4.73 16.70
C ASP A 283 5.90 -4.45 15.72
N ARG A 284 6.11 -3.16 15.46
CA ARG A 284 7.16 -2.69 14.54
C ARG A 284 8.56 -3.07 15.01
N ALA A 285 8.80 -3.09 16.32
CA ALA A 285 10.12 -3.41 16.88
C ALA A 285 10.49 -4.89 16.67
N ALA A 286 9.52 -5.80 16.84
CA ALA A 286 9.70 -7.21 16.50
C ALA A 286 9.89 -7.41 15.00
N GLY A 287 9.16 -6.66 14.16
CA GLY A 287 9.37 -6.68 12.71
C GLY A 287 10.76 -6.23 12.28
N ASP A 288 11.27 -5.14 12.86
CA ASP A 288 12.64 -4.68 12.61
C ASP A 288 13.68 -5.69 13.09
N ALA A 289 13.43 -6.38 14.20
CA ALA A 289 14.28 -7.46 14.70
C ALA A 289 14.32 -8.64 13.73
N PHE A 290 13.16 -9.08 13.24
CA PHE A 290 13.06 -10.13 12.23
C PHE A 290 13.83 -9.77 10.95
N LEU A 291 13.66 -8.56 10.42
CA LEU A 291 14.38 -8.11 9.22
C LEU A 291 15.90 -8.01 9.42
N ARG A 292 16.35 -7.71 10.64
CA ARG A 292 17.78 -7.78 10.99
C ARG A 292 18.29 -9.22 11.00
N GLU A 293 17.50 -10.15 11.54
CA GLU A 293 17.87 -11.56 11.63
C GLU A 293 18.02 -12.20 10.24
N ILE A 294 17.06 -11.97 9.34
CA ILE A 294 17.11 -12.51 7.97
C ILE A 294 18.00 -11.70 7.02
N ARG A 295 18.72 -10.69 7.52
CA ARG A 295 19.62 -9.86 6.71
C ARG A 295 20.65 -10.69 5.92
N PRO A 296 21.29 -11.74 6.47
CA PRO A 296 22.23 -12.57 5.72
C PRO A 296 21.57 -13.35 4.58
N PHE A 297 20.28 -13.69 4.73
CA PHE A 297 19.51 -14.34 3.67
C PHE A 297 19.31 -13.42 2.46
N VAL A 298 18.95 -12.14 2.70
CA VAL A 298 18.69 -11.14 1.64
C VAL A 298 20.01 -10.62 1.04
N TRP A 299 20.97 -10.25 1.87
CA TRP A 299 22.16 -9.48 1.49
C TRP A 299 23.43 -10.30 1.61
N ARG A 300 23.65 -11.22 0.66
CA ARG A 300 24.84 -12.08 0.62
C ARG A 300 26.11 -11.27 0.39
N ARG A 301 27.15 -11.51 1.19
CA ARG A 301 28.44 -10.80 1.07
C ARG A 301 29.25 -11.20 -0.18
N TYR A 302 29.02 -12.41 -0.69
CA TYR A 302 29.72 -12.97 -1.84
C TYR A 302 28.74 -13.26 -2.98
N LEU A 303 29.17 -12.98 -4.21
CA LEU A 303 28.53 -13.46 -5.43
C LEU A 303 28.95 -14.91 -5.63
N ASP A 304 28.12 -15.83 -5.15
CA ASP A 304 28.27 -17.25 -5.36
C ASP A 304 27.43 -17.73 -6.57
N PHE A 305 27.55 -19.01 -6.89
CA PHE A 305 26.73 -19.62 -7.95
C PHE A 305 25.22 -19.48 -7.69
N ALA A 306 24.80 -19.38 -6.42
CA ALA A 306 23.40 -19.14 -6.07
C ALA A 306 22.96 -17.73 -6.49
N ALA A 307 23.77 -16.69 -6.26
CA ALA A 307 23.49 -15.33 -6.72
C ALA A 307 23.37 -15.25 -8.26
N VAL A 308 24.18 -15.99 -9.01
CA VAL A 308 24.04 -16.10 -10.48
C VAL A 308 22.73 -16.79 -10.87
N ALA A 309 22.34 -17.85 -10.14
CA ALA A 309 21.06 -18.51 -10.33
C ALA A 309 19.87 -17.57 -10.00
N ASP A 310 20.00 -16.66 -9.04
CA ASP A 310 19.00 -15.63 -8.70
C ASP A 310 18.74 -14.72 -9.91
N ILE A 311 19.81 -14.21 -10.52
CA ILE A 311 19.75 -13.36 -11.73
C ILE A 311 19.01 -14.10 -12.86
N HIS A 312 19.38 -15.36 -13.12
CA HIS A 312 18.75 -16.17 -14.15
C HIS A 312 17.28 -16.50 -13.83
N SER A 313 16.96 -16.74 -12.56
CA SER A 313 15.58 -17.01 -12.11
C SER A 313 14.67 -15.79 -12.32
N ILE A 314 15.14 -14.61 -11.92
CA ILE A 314 14.42 -13.35 -12.10
C ILE A 314 14.24 -13.05 -13.60
N LYS A 315 15.28 -13.22 -14.41
CA LYS A 315 15.19 -13.08 -15.87
C LYS A 315 14.14 -14.02 -16.48
N ARG A 316 14.08 -15.28 -16.04
CA ARG A 316 13.05 -16.22 -16.49
C ARG A 316 11.65 -15.78 -16.07
N GLN A 317 11.47 -15.29 -14.84
CA GLN A 317 10.17 -14.80 -14.37
C GLN A 317 9.68 -13.59 -15.17
N ILE A 318 10.56 -12.67 -15.57
CA ILE A 318 10.24 -11.57 -16.48
C ILE A 318 9.69 -12.13 -17.80
N HIS A 319 10.38 -13.11 -18.38
CA HIS A 319 9.98 -13.68 -19.68
C HIS A 319 8.75 -14.59 -19.62
N ALA A 320 8.48 -15.25 -18.49
CA ALA A 320 7.32 -16.14 -18.32
C ALA A 320 5.97 -15.39 -18.36
N HIS A 321 5.96 -14.09 -18.08
CA HIS A 321 4.75 -13.26 -18.08
C HIS A 321 4.43 -12.60 -19.44
N LYS A 322 5.21 -12.87 -20.49
CA LYS A 322 5.03 -12.33 -21.85
C LYS A 322 3.76 -12.83 -22.58
N GLY A 323 3.02 -13.77 -22.00
CA GLY A 323 1.81 -14.35 -22.59
C GLY A 323 0.51 -13.55 -22.37
N ALA A 324 0.54 -12.45 -21.60
CA ALA A 324 -0.63 -11.59 -21.41
C ALA A 324 -0.86 -10.69 -22.63
N LYS A 325 -2.13 -10.42 -23.00
CA LYS A 325 -2.47 -9.50 -24.10
C LYS A 325 -1.81 -8.15 -23.87
N GLY A 326 -0.99 -7.67 -24.82
CA GLY A 326 -0.27 -6.40 -24.73
C GLY A 326 1.16 -6.48 -24.17
N ALA A 327 1.60 -7.64 -23.64
CA ALA A 327 2.97 -7.87 -23.18
C ALA A 327 3.92 -8.28 -24.34
N HIS A 328 3.89 -7.51 -25.43
CA HIS A 328 4.68 -7.80 -26.64
C HIS A 328 6.19 -7.57 -26.44
N ASP A 329 7.01 -8.35 -27.16
CA ASP A 329 8.47 -8.21 -27.21
C ASP A 329 8.95 -6.94 -27.95
N THR A 330 8.04 -6.30 -28.67
CA THR A 330 8.25 -5.02 -29.33
C THR A 330 7.46 -3.93 -28.61
N VAL A 331 8.08 -2.78 -28.42
CA VAL A 331 7.40 -1.60 -27.88
C VAL A 331 6.37 -1.14 -28.92
N GLN A 332 5.10 -1.10 -28.53
CA GLN A 332 4.00 -0.59 -29.34
C GLN A 332 3.42 0.64 -28.65
N LEU A 333 2.91 1.61 -29.40
CA LEU A 333 2.28 2.80 -28.81
C LEU A 333 0.86 2.49 -28.30
N ALA A 334 0.04 1.81 -29.12
CA ALA A 334 -1.30 1.40 -28.74
C ALA A 334 -1.31 -0.05 -28.23
N GLY A 335 -1.94 -0.30 -27.08
CA GLY A 335 -2.13 -1.65 -26.54
C GLY A 335 -0.91 -2.25 -25.82
N HIS A 336 0.16 -1.49 -25.64
CA HIS A 336 1.32 -1.96 -24.86
C HIS A 336 1.02 -1.94 -23.37
N ASP A 337 1.32 -3.07 -22.71
CA ASP A 337 1.16 -3.19 -21.27
C ASP A 337 2.32 -2.45 -20.56
N VAL A 338 2.02 -1.28 -19.99
CA VAL A 338 3.00 -0.42 -19.29
C VAL A 338 3.66 -1.14 -18.10
N LYS A 339 3.02 -2.17 -17.54
CA LYS A 339 3.55 -2.92 -16.40
C LYS A 339 4.37 -4.13 -16.84
N LEU A 340 3.86 -4.93 -17.77
CA LEU A 340 4.39 -6.25 -18.13
C LEU A 340 5.08 -6.30 -19.50
N GLY A 341 4.83 -5.32 -20.37
CA GLY A 341 5.49 -5.20 -21.66
C GLY A 341 6.99 -4.92 -21.53
N ARG A 342 7.72 -5.17 -22.60
CA ARG A 342 9.17 -4.89 -22.67
C ARG A 342 9.46 -3.42 -22.35
N GLY A 343 10.39 -3.16 -21.44
CA GLY A 343 10.70 -1.83 -20.92
C GLY A 343 9.70 -1.29 -19.90
N GLY A 344 8.70 -2.09 -19.52
CA GLY A 344 7.67 -1.72 -18.56
C GLY A 344 8.17 -1.67 -17.11
N ILE A 345 7.29 -1.20 -16.22
CA ILE A 345 7.57 -0.96 -14.80
C ILE A 345 8.21 -2.20 -14.13
N ARG A 346 7.70 -3.40 -14.41
CA ARG A 346 8.20 -4.63 -13.80
C ARG A 346 9.65 -4.93 -14.18
N GLU A 347 10.04 -4.73 -15.44
CA GLU A 347 11.42 -4.95 -15.88
C GLU A 347 12.38 -3.96 -15.21
N ILE A 348 11.96 -2.71 -15.03
CA ILE A 348 12.75 -1.68 -14.34
C ILE A 348 12.92 -2.03 -12.85
N GLU A 349 11.83 -2.37 -12.16
CA GLU A 349 11.84 -2.81 -10.76
C GLU A 349 12.80 -3.99 -10.55
N PHE A 350 12.70 -5.02 -11.39
CA PHE A 350 13.56 -6.18 -11.28
C PHE A 350 15.02 -5.88 -11.60
N THR A 351 15.29 -5.02 -12.58
CA THR A 351 16.67 -4.64 -12.93
C THR A 351 17.36 -3.98 -11.74
N ALA A 352 16.68 -3.03 -11.09
CA ALA A 352 17.18 -2.41 -9.87
C ALA A 352 17.42 -3.46 -8.78
N GLN A 353 16.40 -4.27 -8.46
CA GLN A 353 16.48 -5.28 -7.40
C GLN A 353 17.59 -6.31 -7.61
N VAL A 354 17.78 -6.79 -8.85
CA VAL A 354 18.87 -7.72 -9.18
C VAL A 354 20.22 -7.09 -8.86
N LEU A 355 20.45 -5.85 -9.27
CA LEU A 355 21.70 -5.15 -9.00
C LEU A 355 21.89 -4.88 -7.50
N GLN A 356 20.81 -4.60 -6.78
CA GLN A 356 20.85 -4.52 -5.32
C GLN A 356 21.25 -5.86 -4.69
N LEU A 357 20.73 -7.00 -5.16
CA LEU A 357 21.15 -8.31 -4.64
C LEU A 357 22.62 -8.63 -4.92
N ILE A 358 23.13 -8.18 -6.09
CA ILE A 358 24.54 -8.37 -6.49
C ILE A 358 25.48 -7.52 -5.62
N TRP A 359 25.14 -6.24 -5.40
CA TRP A 359 26.06 -5.26 -4.81
C TRP A 359 25.73 -4.89 -3.36
N GLY A 360 24.46 -4.89 -3.00
CA GLY A 360 23.93 -4.45 -1.70
C GLY A 360 24.49 -5.23 -0.53
N GLY A 361 24.88 -6.49 -0.72
CA GLY A 361 25.58 -7.28 0.30
C GLY A 361 26.88 -6.64 0.81
N ARG A 362 27.63 -5.98 -0.09
CA ARG A 362 28.90 -5.31 0.20
C ARG A 362 28.73 -3.82 0.47
N ASP A 363 27.74 -3.21 -0.15
CA ASP A 363 27.47 -1.78 -0.05
C ASP A 363 26.04 -1.51 0.45
N PRO A 364 25.86 -1.23 1.75
CA PRO A 364 24.57 -0.88 2.31
C PRO A 364 23.90 0.36 1.70
N ALA A 365 24.65 1.28 1.08
CA ALA A 365 24.07 2.47 0.45
C ALA A 365 23.21 2.12 -0.77
N LEU A 366 23.38 0.93 -1.34
CA LEU A 366 22.61 0.44 -2.48
C LEU A 366 21.29 -0.26 -2.07
N ARG A 367 20.93 -0.25 -0.79
CA ARG A 367 19.76 -0.97 -0.27
C ARG A 367 18.49 -0.11 -0.16
N ASP A 368 18.42 0.99 -0.91
CA ASP A 368 17.21 1.82 -0.96
C ASP A 368 16.01 0.96 -1.41
N PRO A 369 14.91 0.92 -0.65
CA PRO A 369 13.77 0.05 -0.97
C PRO A 369 12.94 0.58 -2.15
N THR A 370 13.05 1.87 -2.49
CA THR A 370 12.32 2.49 -3.60
C THR A 370 13.02 2.21 -4.92
N THR A 371 12.25 2.13 -5.99
CA THR A 371 12.78 1.78 -7.32
C THR A 371 13.68 2.90 -7.85
N LEU A 372 13.21 4.15 -7.73
CA LEU A 372 13.98 5.32 -8.19
C LEU A 372 15.19 5.60 -7.28
N GLY A 373 15.05 5.44 -5.97
CA GLY A 373 16.17 5.58 -5.03
C GLY A 373 17.25 4.53 -5.28
N ALA A 374 16.87 3.27 -5.52
CA ALA A 374 17.81 2.21 -5.89
C ALA A 374 18.56 2.52 -7.19
N LEU A 375 17.85 2.95 -8.24
CA LEU A 375 18.48 3.33 -9.51
C LEU A 375 19.46 4.50 -9.34
N SER A 376 19.07 5.53 -8.58
CA SER A 376 19.93 6.68 -8.28
C SER A 376 21.21 6.25 -7.54
N ALA A 377 21.07 5.42 -6.50
CA ALA A 377 22.20 4.92 -5.74
C ALA A 377 23.14 4.04 -6.60
N LEU A 378 22.57 3.19 -7.46
CA LEU A 378 23.32 2.34 -8.39
C LEU A 378 24.08 3.18 -9.43
N ALA A 379 23.45 4.21 -10.00
CA ALA A 379 24.10 5.13 -10.94
C ALA A 379 25.25 5.90 -10.26
N GLY A 380 25.00 6.44 -9.06
CA GLY A 380 26.01 7.14 -8.27
C GLY A 380 27.24 6.28 -7.93
N ALA A 381 27.06 4.96 -7.82
CA ALA A 381 28.12 3.99 -7.58
C ALA A 381 28.73 3.37 -8.86
N GLY A 382 28.32 3.85 -10.05
CA GLY A 382 28.80 3.35 -11.34
C GLY A 382 28.43 1.88 -11.62
N LYS A 383 27.25 1.45 -11.18
CA LYS A 383 26.73 0.07 -11.35
C LYS A 383 25.68 -0.07 -12.44
N ILE A 384 25.26 1.04 -13.05
CA ILE A 384 24.43 1.14 -14.25
C ILE A 384 24.94 2.25 -15.16
#